data_AF-A0A6C1SXB8-F1
#
_entry.id   AF-A0A6C1SXB8-F1
#
_cell.length_a   1.000
_cell.length_b   1.000
_cell.length_c   1.000
_cell.angle_alpha   90.00
_cell.angle_beta   90.00
_cell.angle_gamma   90.00
#
_symmetry.space_group_name_H-M   'P 1'
#
loop_
_entity.id
_entity.type
_entity.pdbx_description
1 polymer ?
#
loop_
_entity_poly.entity_id
_entity_poly.type
_entity_poly.pdbx_seq_one_letter_code
_entity_poly.pdbx_strand_id
1 'polypeptide(L)'
;MPAIHALSQRYGFKILEDASHAIGTSHTAPTAPCRSEPRSRTVARRPQPEQEKGTPFAGEARSHKKIGTCAHSDITVFSFHPVKIITTGEGGMALTDDPELAGRLARPRSHGITREPAQMTHEADGPWYYQQIELGFNDRMTDIQAALGCSQIQRLEEFVARRHELARRYDALLAGLPVVTPWRDPEARSAFHLYVVRLDEARAGRSRRAVFEALRQRGIGVNVHYLPVHTQPYDQALGLAGGDDPEAERYYQEAISLPPYPTMSEAQQDRVVTVLRDALA
;
A
#
# COMPACT_ATOMS: atom_id res chain seq x y z
N MET A 1 3.81 -2.47 -11.22
CA MET A 1 3.52 -1.05 -11.54
C MET A 1 3.96 -0.59 -12.93
N PRO A 2 5.18 -0.92 -13.45
CA PRO A 2 5.62 -0.41 -14.76
C PRO A 2 4.67 -0.73 -15.92
N ALA A 3 4.09 -1.92 -15.95
CA ALA A 3 3.11 -2.31 -16.97
C ALA A 3 1.83 -1.46 -16.93
N ILE A 4 1.29 -1.19 -15.74
CA ILE A 4 0.08 -0.36 -15.56
C ILE A 4 0.39 1.09 -15.96
N HIS A 5 1.55 1.61 -15.58
CA HIS A 5 2.01 2.92 -16.02
C HIS A 5 2.16 3.00 -17.55
N ALA A 6 2.71 1.98 -18.20
CA ALA A 6 2.78 1.95 -19.66
C ALA A 6 1.39 1.96 -20.31
N LEU A 7 0.41 1.29 -19.71
CA LEU A 7 -0.99 1.36 -20.15
C LEU A 7 -1.57 2.77 -19.95
N SER A 8 -1.27 3.43 -18.84
CA SER A 8 -1.77 4.77 -18.56
C SER A 8 -1.26 5.79 -19.59
N GLN A 9 0.01 5.69 -19.98
CA GLN A 9 0.57 6.50 -21.06
C GLN A 9 -0.05 6.19 -22.42
N ARG A 10 -0.36 4.91 -22.68
CA ARG A 10 -0.96 4.47 -23.95
C ARG A 10 -2.42 4.91 -24.10
N TYR A 11 -3.19 4.86 -23.02
CA TYR A 11 -4.65 5.06 -23.04
C TYR A 11 -5.10 6.37 -22.39
N GLY A 12 -4.19 7.16 -21.83
CA GLY A 12 -4.47 8.51 -21.32
C GLY A 12 -5.24 8.56 -20.00
N PHE A 13 -5.09 7.56 -19.12
CA PHE A 13 -5.70 7.59 -17.78
C PHE A 13 -4.68 7.96 -16.70
N LYS A 14 -5.17 8.44 -15.56
CA LYS A 14 -4.38 8.78 -14.38
C LYS A 14 -4.36 7.63 -13.39
N ILE A 15 -3.25 7.43 -12.69
CA ILE A 15 -3.05 6.37 -11.71
C ILE A 15 -3.07 6.98 -10.31
N LEU A 16 -4.05 6.55 -9.51
CA LEU A 16 -4.06 6.71 -8.07
C LEU A 16 -3.53 5.42 -7.43
N GLU A 17 -2.36 5.51 -6.78
CA GLU A 17 -1.79 4.40 -6.03
C GLU A 17 -2.26 4.45 -4.58
N ASP A 18 -3.07 3.46 -4.17
CA ASP A 18 -3.40 3.24 -2.78
C ASP A 18 -2.23 2.56 -2.04
N ALA A 19 -1.48 3.37 -1.29
CA ALA A 19 -0.35 2.95 -0.47
C ALA A 19 -0.70 2.91 1.03
N SER A 20 -1.98 2.75 1.39
CA SER A 20 -2.46 2.77 2.79
C SER A 20 -1.74 1.80 3.74
N HIS A 21 -1.13 0.73 3.22
CA HIS A 21 -0.38 -0.27 3.99
C HIS A 21 1.13 -0.28 3.71
N ALA A 22 1.62 0.68 2.92
CA ALA A 22 2.94 0.60 2.31
C ALA A 22 3.92 1.70 2.77
N ILE A 23 3.58 2.51 3.79
CA ILE A 23 4.55 3.47 4.32
C ILE A 23 5.79 2.74 4.87
N GLY A 24 6.97 3.17 4.41
CA GLY A 24 8.25 2.51 4.70
C GLY A 24 8.65 1.39 3.72
N THR A 25 7.76 1.02 2.79
CA THR A 25 8.06 0.09 1.69
C THR A 25 8.99 0.76 0.68
N SER A 26 9.86 -0.03 0.04
CA SER A 26 10.70 0.40 -1.07
C SER A 26 10.73 -0.63 -2.20
N HIS A 27 11.03 -0.19 -3.42
CA HIS A 27 11.29 -1.08 -4.55
C HIS A 27 12.59 -0.70 -5.25
N THR A 28 13.24 -1.66 -5.91
CA THR A 28 14.36 -1.35 -6.79
C THR A 28 13.85 -0.64 -8.04
N ALA A 29 14.56 0.41 -8.44
CA ALA A 29 14.39 1.05 -9.73
C ALA A 29 15.77 1.17 -10.41
N PRO A 30 15.85 1.05 -11.75
CA PRO A 30 17.08 1.37 -12.47
C PRO A 30 17.48 2.82 -12.16
N THR A 31 18.78 3.07 -11.98
CA THR A 31 19.33 4.40 -11.60
C THR A 31 19.36 5.41 -12.74
N ALA A 32 18.79 5.10 -13.91
CA ALA A 32 18.78 6.05 -15.02
C ALA A 32 17.93 7.31 -14.67
N PRO A 33 18.49 8.53 -14.80
CA PRO A 33 17.71 9.74 -14.63
C PRO A 33 16.66 9.78 -15.75
N CYS A 34 15.39 9.87 -15.37
CA CYS A 34 14.30 10.14 -16.29
C CYS A 34 14.48 11.58 -16.79
N ARG A 35 15.29 11.77 -17.84
CA ARG A 35 15.26 12.99 -18.64
C ARG A 35 14.04 12.88 -19.54
N SER A 36 12.99 13.61 -19.18
CA SER A 36 11.88 13.92 -20.08
C SER A 36 12.40 14.84 -21.19
N GLU A 37 12.94 14.27 -22.27
CA GLU A 37 13.04 15.00 -23.54
C GLU A 37 11.88 14.58 -24.45
N PRO A 38 11.18 15.54 -25.07
CA PRO A 38 10.06 15.23 -25.95
C PRO A 38 10.61 14.65 -27.26
N ARG A 39 10.53 13.32 -27.42
CA ARG A 39 10.89 12.68 -28.69
C ARG A 39 9.78 12.92 -29.71
N SER A 40 10.07 13.77 -30.69
CA SER A 40 9.30 13.96 -31.91
C SER A 40 9.09 12.64 -32.66
N ARG A 41 7.86 12.43 -33.13
CA ARG A 41 7.43 11.25 -33.91
C ARG A 41 8.17 11.17 -35.25
N THR A 42 8.87 10.07 -35.49
CA THR A 42 9.09 9.54 -36.84
C THR A 42 8.96 8.02 -36.81
N VAL A 43 7.98 7.51 -37.54
CA VAL A 43 7.74 6.07 -37.74
C VAL A 43 8.71 5.58 -38.80
N ALA A 44 9.61 4.65 -38.45
CA ALA A 44 10.39 3.88 -39.41
C ALA A 44 10.37 2.39 -39.04
N ARG A 45 10.19 1.56 -40.08
CA ARG A 45 10.00 0.11 -40.06
C ARG A 45 11.16 -0.66 -39.41
N ARG A 46 10.85 -1.80 -38.79
CA ARG A 46 11.82 -2.82 -38.32
C ARG A 46 12.44 -3.60 -39.49
N PRO A 47 13.70 -4.02 -39.35
CA PRO A 47 14.13 -5.37 -39.69
C PRO A 47 14.66 -6.16 -38.46
N GLN A 48 14.91 -7.44 -38.70
CA GLN A 48 14.97 -8.62 -37.82
C GLN A 48 16.17 -8.74 -36.85
N PRO A 49 16.17 -9.70 -35.89
CA PRO A 49 17.18 -9.79 -34.84
C PRO A 49 18.42 -10.55 -35.30
N GLU A 50 19.58 -9.88 -35.27
CA GLU A 50 20.88 -10.54 -35.27
C GLU A 50 21.24 -10.99 -33.84
N GLN A 51 21.76 -12.22 -33.74
CA GLN A 51 22.29 -12.79 -32.51
C GLN A 51 23.66 -12.17 -32.20
N GLU A 52 23.76 -11.35 -31.15
CA GLU A 52 25.04 -11.03 -30.52
C GLU A 52 25.18 -11.75 -29.17
N LYS A 53 26.17 -12.65 -29.11
CA LYS A 53 26.76 -13.17 -27.88
C LYS A 53 27.84 -12.18 -27.44
N GLY A 54 27.75 -11.64 -26.22
CA GLY A 54 28.85 -10.86 -25.65
C GLY A 54 28.58 -10.24 -24.28
N THR A 55 29.21 -10.83 -23.25
CA THR A 55 29.57 -10.29 -21.92
C THR A 55 28.47 -9.86 -20.91
N PRO A 56 28.59 -10.26 -19.62
CA PRO A 56 27.70 -9.78 -18.57
C PRO A 56 28.03 -8.30 -18.29
N PHE A 57 27.07 -7.42 -18.52
CA PHE A 57 27.19 -6.01 -18.11
C PHE A 57 27.42 -5.95 -16.60
N ALA A 58 28.51 -5.27 -16.22
CA ALA A 58 28.87 -4.94 -14.85
C ALA A 58 27.66 -4.30 -14.14
N GLY A 59 27.44 -4.70 -12.88
CA GLY A 59 26.24 -4.40 -12.10
C GLY A 59 25.83 -2.94 -12.14
N GLU A 60 24.69 -2.67 -12.76
CA GLU A 60 23.97 -1.42 -12.56
C GLU A 60 23.67 -1.25 -11.07
N ALA A 61 24.19 -0.20 -10.45
CA ALA A 61 23.83 0.18 -9.10
C ALA A 61 22.31 0.37 -9.05
N ARG A 62 21.59 -0.54 -8.35
CA ARG A 62 20.14 -0.44 -8.16
C ARG A 62 19.87 0.47 -6.98
N SER A 63 19.19 1.60 -7.20
CA SER A 63 18.72 2.46 -6.11
C SER A 63 17.38 1.95 -5.59
N HIS A 64 17.22 1.92 -4.27
CA HIS A 64 15.93 1.67 -3.64
C HIS A 64 15.12 2.97 -3.58
N LYS A 65 13.98 3.00 -4.27
CA LYS A 65 13.01 4.10 -4.17
C LYS A 65 11.93 3.75 -3.16
N LYS A 66 11.57 4.71 -2.30
CA LYS A 66 10.45 4.55 -1.36
C LYS A 66 9.13 4.63 -2.13
N ILE A 67 8.10 3.93 -1.65
CA ILE A 67 6.73 4.19 -2.13
C ILE A 67 6.36 5.63 -1.79
N GLY A 68 5.64 6.30 -2.69
CA GLY A 68 5.26 7.71 -2.56
C GLY A 68 6.10 8.68 -3.39
N THR A 69 7.14 8.22 -4.08
CA THR A 69 7.89 9.06 -5.05
C THR A 69 7.20 9.17 -6.42
N CYS A 70 5.94 8.74 -6.53
CA CYS A 70 5.13 8.82 -7.75
C CYS A 70 5.82 8.36 -9.06
N ALA A 71 6.75 7.39 -8.99
CA ALA A 71 7.55 6.98 -10.14
C ALA A 71 6.72 6.30 -11.24
N HIS A 72 5.58 5.71 -10.86
CA HIS A 72 4.68 4.98 -11.74
C HIS A 72 3.20 5.34 -11.49
N SER A 73 2.94 6.37 -10.70
CA SER A 73 1.62 6.82 -10.27
C SER A 73 1.56 8.34 -10.38
N ASP A 74 0.38 8.89 -10.66
CA ASP A 74 0.20 10.35 -10.67
C ASP A 74 -0.01 10.88 -9.25
N ILE A 75 -0.68 10.10 -8.41
CA ILE A 75 -0.92 10.39 -7.00
C ILE A 75 -0.70 9.09 -6.20
N THR A 76 -0.01 9.19 -5.07
CA THR A 76 0.08 8.10 -4.08
C THR A 76 -0.60 8.53 -2.78
N VAL A 77 -1.47 7.70 -2.21
CA VAL A 77 -2.19 8.00 -0.97
C VAL A 77 -1.76 7.08 0.18
N PHE A 78 -1.56 7.66 1.35
CA PHE A 78 -1.26 6.96 2.60
C PHE A 78 -2.38 7.17 3.61
N SER A 79 -2.55 6.17 4.48
CA SER A 79 -3.45 6.22 5.63
C SER A 79 -2.64 6.23 6.92
N PHE A 80 -3.07 7.03 7.89
CA PHE A 80 -2.50 7.15 9.23
C PHE A 80 -3.50 6.80 10.34
N HIS A 81 -4.48 5.95 10.02
CA HIS A 81 -5.41 5.33 10.97
C HIS A 81 -4.65 4.59 12.11
N PRO A 82 -5.23 4.37 13.32
CA PRO A 82 -4.49 3.88 14.50
C PRO A 82 -3.82 2.51 14.31
N VAL A 83 -4.32 1.69 13.39
CA VAL A 83 -3.77 0.36 13.12
C VAL A 83 -2.58 0.37 12.16
N LYS A 84 -2.31 1.48 11.45
CA LYS A 84 -1.24 1.58 10.44
C LYS A 84 0.14 1.61 11.10
N ILE A 85 1.19 1.49 10.28
CA ILE A 85 2.59 1.41 10.79
C ILE A 85 2.98 2.66 11.57
N ILE A 86 2.57 3.83 11.07
CA ILE A 86 2.55 5.08 11.82
C ILE A 86 1.11 5.57 11.87
N THR A 87 0.78 6.39 12.86
CA THR A 87 -0.56 6.92 13.03
C THR A 87 -0.56 8.41 13.39
N THR A 88 -1.65 9.08 13.07
CA THR A 88 -1.99 10.42 13.55
C THR A 88 -3.30 10.40 14.36
N GLY A 89 -3.68 9.26 14.93
CA GLY A 89 -5.05 9.01 15.38
C GLY A 89 -5.90 8.70 14.16
N GLU A 90 -6.45 9.73 13.52
CA GLU A 90 -7.00 9.63 12.16
C GLU A 90 -6.21 10.52 11.21
N GLY A 91 -6.13 10.16 9.94
CA GLY A 91 -5.48 10.99 8.93
C GLY A 91 -5.01 10.23 7.70
N GLY A 92 -4.48 10.99 6.75
CA GLY A 92 -3.89 10.48 5.52
C GLY A 92 -3.05 11.54 4.83
N MET A 93 -2.41 11.15 3.73
CA MET A 93 -1.55 12.02 2.95
C MET A 93 -1.62 11.62 1.48
N ALA A 94 -1.81 12.59 0.59
CA ALA A 94 -1.66 12.41 -0.84
C ALA A 94 -0.33 13.05 -1.28
N LEU A 95 0.48 12.30 -2.02
CA LEU A 95 1.72 12.75 -2.63
C LEU A 95 1.57 12.78 -4.14
N THR A 96 2.21 13.76 -4.78
CA THR A 96 2.31 13.87 -6.24
C THR A 96 3.54 14.72 -6.57
N ASP A 97 4.21 14.39 -7.68
CA ASP A 97 5.31 15.20 -8.24
C ASP A 97 4.78 16.27 -9.22
N ASP A 98 3.47 16.28 -9.51
CA ASP A 98 2.83 17.22 -10.42
C ASP A 98 2.28 18.43 -9.63
N PRO A 99 2.84 19.65 -9.82
CA PRO A 99 2.38 20.84 -9.12
C PRO A 99 0.94 21.24 -9.45
N GLU A 100 0.45 20.89 -10.65
CA GLU A 100 -0.93 21.13 -11.03
C GLU A 100 -1.87 20.23 -10.20
N LEU A 101 -1.56 18.93 -10.10
CA LEU A 101 -2.31 18.00 -9.26
C LEU A 101 -2.23 18.40 -7.78
N ALA A 102 -1.06 18.83 -7.30
CA ALA A 102 -0.91 19.31 -5.92
C ALA A 102 -1.85 20.49 -5.63
N GLY A 103 -1.95 21.46 -6.55
CA GLY A 103 -2.90 22.57 -6.44
C GLY A 103 -4.35 22.10 -6.45
N ARG A 104 -4.70 21.16 -7.32
CA ARG A 104 -6.05 20.57 -7.43
C ARG A 104 -6.45 19.72 -6.23
N LEU A 105 -5.49 19.15 -5.48
CA LEU A 105 -5.74 18.45 -4.23
C LEU A 105 -5.85 19.42 -3.04
N ALA A 106 -5.00 20.46 -3.01
CA ALA A 106 -4.89 21.37 -1.89
C ALA A 106 -6.12 22.28 -1.71
N ARG A 107 -6.72 22.75 -2.80
CA ARG A 107 -7.87 23.67 -2.77
C ARG A 107 -9.15 23.03 -2.21
N PRO A 108 -9.68 21.92 -2.76
CA PRO A 108 -10.90 21.32 -2.24
C PRO A 108 -10.72 20.78 -0.82
N ARG A 109 -9.52 20.38 -0.40
CA ARG A 109 -9.24 19.97 1.00
C ARG A 109 -9.67 21.00 2.05
N SER A 110 -9.71 22.29 1.69
CA SER A 110 -10.10 23.39 2.56
C SER A 110 -11.19 24.26 1.93
N HIS A 111 -12.35 23.67 1.69
CA HIS A 111 -13.58 24.31 1.20
C HIS A 111 -13.47 24.93 -0.22
N GLY A 112 -12.41 24.65 -0.99
CA GLY A 112 -12.23 25.24 -2.32
C GLY A 112 -11.89 26.74 -2.28
N ILE A 113 -11.33 27.21 -1.16
CA ILE A 113 -11.00 28.62 -0.94
C ILE A 113 -9.59 28.94 -1.43
N THR A 114 -9.44 30.11 -2.06
CA THR A 114 -8.15 30.72 -2.40
C THR A 114 -8.00 32.13 -1.82
N ARG A 115 -6.75 32.47 -1.51
CA ARG A 115 -6.28 33.83 -1.18
C ARG A 115 -5.27 34.37 -2.21
N GLU A 116 -5.00 33.60 -3.25
CA GLU A 116 -4.05 33.96 -4.31
C GLU A 116 -4.73 34.91 -5.30
N PRO A 117 -4.29 36.19 -5.43
CA PRO A 117 -4.90 37.13 -6.35
C PRO A 117 -4.97 36.63 -7.80
N ALA A 118 -3.97 35.87 -8.26
CA ALA A 118 -3.95 35.32 -9.62
C ALA A 118 -5.08 34.30 -9.91
N GLN A 119 -5.74 33.78 -8.87
CA GLN A 119 -6.86 32.85 -8.99
C GLN A 119 -8.22 33.51 -8.75
N MET A 120 -8.24 34.80 -8.38
CA MET A 120 -9.48 35.52 -8.07
C MET A 120 -10.15 36.08 -9.33
N THR A 121 -11.47 36.18 -9.27
CA THR A 121 -12.29 36.75 -10.36
C THR A 121 -12.32 38.28 -10.38
N HIS A 122 -11.87 38.91 -9.29
CA HIS A 122 -11.76 40.36 -9.13
C HIS A 122 -10.73 40.68 -8.04
N GLU A 123 -10.33 41.95 -7.95
CA GLU A 123 -9.41 42.44 -6.93
C GLU A 123 -9.93 42.16 -5.52
N ALA A 124 -9.03 41.82 -4.60
CA ALA A 124 -9.38 41.54 -3.22
C ALA A 124 -9.79 42.83 -2.48
N ASP A 125 -10.88 42.78 -1.72
CA ASP A 125 -11.35 43.92 -0.92
C ASP A 125 -10.38 44.34 0.19
N GLY A 126 -9.41 43.49 0.54
CA GLY A 126 -8.41 43.71 1.58
C GLY A 126 -7.68 42.42 1.98
N PRO A 127 -6.74 42.47 2.94
CA PRO A 127 -5.90 41.33 3.32
C PRO A 127 -6.66 40.16 3.98
N TRP A 128 -7.89 40.38 4.45
CA TRP A 128 -8.75 39.31 5.00
C TRP A 128 -9.50 38.53 3.92
N TYR A 129 -9.60 39.08 2.70
CA TYR A 129 -10.48 38.58 1.66
C TYR A 129 -10.03 37.22 1.13
N TYR A 130 -11.01 36.39 0.77
CA TYR A 130 -10.79 35.10 0.13
C TYR A 130 -11.98 34.80 -0.77
N GLN A 131 -11.75 34.01 -1.82
CA GLN A 131 -12.82 33.54 -2.70
C GLN A 131 -12.93 32.02 -2.60
N GLN A 132 -14.15 31.51 -2.50
CA GLN A 132 -14.42 30.11 -2.79
C GLN A 132 -14.64 29.97 -4.30
N ILE A 133 -13.67 29.37 -5.00
CA ILE A 133 -13.67 29.27 -6.46
C ILE A 133 -14.12 27.89 -6.97
N GLU A 134 -14.25 26.92 -6.06
CA GLU A 134 -14.82 25.60 -6.35
C GLU A 134 -15.47 24.98 -5.10
N LEU A 135 -16.24 23.91 -5.27
CA LEU A 135 -16.77 23.14 -4.13
C LEU A 135 -15.66 22.29 -3.51
N GLY A 136 -15.51 22.38 -2.19
CA GLY A 136 -14.54 21.58 -1.44
C GLY A 136 -15.13 20.95 -0.18
N PHE A 137 -14.24 20.33 0.59
CA PHE A 137 -14.47 19.56 1.80
C PHE A 137 -13.76 20.21 3.00
N ASN A 138 -13.91 19.59 4.17
CA ASN A 138 -13.17 19.94 5.37
C ASN A 138 -12.24 18.79 5.76
N ASP A 139 -11.22 18.54 4.95
CA ASP A 139 -10.31 17.40 5.08
C ASP A 139 -8.93 17.83 5.61
N ARG A 140 -8.90 18.93 6.37
CA ARG A 140 -7.66 19.45 6.95
C ARG A 140 -7.21 18.57 8.11
N MET A 141 -5.95 18.16 8.07
CA MET A 141 -5.27 17.62 9.25
C MET A 141 -5.07 18.75 10.28
N THR A 142 -5.29 18.44 11.55
CA THR A 142 -5.03 19.35 12.68
C THR A 142 -3.57 19.31 13.10
N ASP A 143 -3.09 20.37 13.76
CA ASP A 143 -1.71 20.42 14.28
C ASP A 143 -1.44 19.32 15.33
N ILE A 144 -2.45 18.88 16.08
CA ILE A 144 -2.31 17.77 17.03
C ILE A 144 -2.04 16.45 16.28
N GLN A 145 -2.81 16.17 15.22
CA GLN A 145 -2.59 15.01 14.36
C GLN A 145 -1.21 15.07 13.69
N ALA A 146 -0.84 16.25 13.17
CA ALA A 146 0.45 16.47 12.53
C ALA A 146 1.62 16.26 13.52
N ALA A 147 1.52 16.79 14.74
CA ALA A 147 2.54 16.61 15.77
C ALA A 147 2.79 15.13 16.11
N LEU A 148 1.72 14.34 16.24
CA LEU A 148 1.82 12.89 16.42
C LEU A 148 2.49 12.22 15.21
N GLY A 149 2.08 12.58 13.99
CA GLY A 149 2.68 12.07 12.75
C GLY A 149 4.17 12.38 12.63
N CYS A 150 4.58 13.61 12.95
CA CYS A 150 5.99 14.04 12.97
C CYS A 150 6.81 13.25 14.00
N SER A 151 6.26 12.93 15.16
CA SER A 151 6.92 12.06 16.13
C SER A 151 7.05 10.61 15.63
N GLN A 152 6.01 10.09 14.99
CA GLN A 152 5.99 8.71 14.49
C GLN A 152 6.92 8.50 13.29
N ILE A 153 6.99 9.45 12.34
CA ILE A 153 7.80 9.31 11.12
C ILE A 153 9.30 9.22 11.43
N GLN A 154 9.76 9.87 12.50
CA GLN A 154 11.15 9.77 12.99
C GLN A 154 11.54 8.34 13.39
N ARG A 155 10.56 7.48 13.70
CA ARG A 155 10.73 6.09 14.12
C ARG A 155 10.30 5.08 13.06
N LEU A 156 10.01 5.52 11.84
CA LEU A 156 9.51 4.64 10.79
C LEU A 156 10.47 3.49 10.49
N GLU A 157 11.77 3.78 10.33
CA GLU A 157 12.78 2.74 10.04
C GLU A 157 12.88 1.72 11.19
N GLU A 158 12.80 2.16 12.44
CA GLU A 158 12.75 1.30 13.65
C GLU A 158 11.55 0.35 13.58
N PHE A 159 10.35 0.89 13.33
CA PHE A 159 9.12 0.09 13.24
C PHE A 159 9.17 -0.93 12.11
N VAL A 160 9.66 -0.53 10.94
CA VAL A 160 9.78 -1.41 9.78
C VAL A 160 10.82 -2.51 10.05
N ALA A 161 11.99 -2.16 10.59
CA ALA A 161 13.03 -3.12 10.96
C ALA A 161 12.50 -4.17 11.94
N ARG A 162 11.79 -3.73 12.99
CA ARG A 162 11.20 -4.64 13.96
C ARG A 162 10.15 -5.57 13.35
N ARG A 163 9.32 -5.07 12.42
CA ARG A 163 8.36 -5.91 11.69
C ARG A 163 9.04 -6.97 10.81
N HIS A 164 10.18 -6.66 10.20
CA HIS A 164 10.98 -7.65 9.46
C HIS A 164 11.56 -8.74 10.36
N GLU A 165 12.01 -8.40 11.58
CA GLU A 165 12.45 -9.40 12.56
C GLU A 165 11.32 -10.37 12.92
N LEU A 166 10.15 -9.83 13.28
CA LEU A 166 8.96 -10.62 13.59
C LEU A 166 8.54 -11.49 12.40
N ALA A 167 8.56 -10.94 11.18
CA ALA A 167 8.20 -11.68 9.97
C ALA A 167 9.14 -12.87 9.71
N ARG A 168 10.47 -12.66 9.84
CA ARG A 168 11.46 -13.75 9.71
C ARG A 168 11.26 -14.84 10.76
N ARG A 169 10.97 -14.44 12.00
CA ARG A 169 10.67 -15.40 13.07
C ARG A 169 9.40 -16.20 12.79
N TYR A 170 8.35 -15.57 12.28
CA TYR A 170 7.16 -16.31 11.84
C TYR A 170 7.49 -17.29 10.72
N ASP A 171 8.26 -16.89 9.69
CA ASP A 171 8.61 -17.82 8.60
C ASP A 171 9.29 -19.10 9.15
N ALA A 172 10.23 -18.93 10.08
CA ALA A 172 10.93 -20.05 10.70
C ALA A 172 10.00 -20.91 11.57
N LEU A 173 9.16 -20.28 12.40
CA LEU A 173 8.29 -20.98 13.34
C LEU A 173 7.10 -21.69 12.68
N LEU A 174 6.66 -21.18 11.53
CA LEU A 174 5.54 -21.72 10.75
C LEU A 174 5.99 -22.75 9.70
N ALA A 175 7.30 -22.93 9.51
CA ALA A 175 7.84 -23.92 8.58
C ALA A 175 7.28 -25.32 8.88
N GLY A 176 6.77 -25.98 7.85
CA GLY A 176 6.18 -27.33 7.95
C GLY A 176 4.71 -27.36 8.41
N LEU A 177 4.14 -26.27 8.92
CA LEU A 177 2.72 -26.21 9.24
C LEU A 177 1.87 -26.12 7.96
N PRO A 178 0.57 -26.52 7.98
CA PRO A 178 -0.36 -26.39 6.86
C PRO A 178 -0.80 -24.96 6.55
N VAL A 179 0.17 -24.04 6.49
CA VAL A 179 -0.06 -22.64 6.11
C VAL A 179 0.98 -22.19 5.08
N VAL A 180 0.57 -21.30 4.18
CA VAL A 180 1.45 -20.58 3.26
C VAL A 180 1.72 -19.19 3.84
N THR A 181 2.99 -18.84 3.98
CA THR A 181 3.43 -17.53 4.49
C THR A 181 3.35 -16.46 3.37
N PRO A 182 3.35 -15.15 3.72
CA PRO A 182 3.29 -14.09 2.72
C PRO A 182 4.43 -14.19 1.70
N TRP A 183 4.10 -14.13 0.41
CA TRP A 183 5.09 -14.03 -0.66
C TRP A 183 5.83 -12.68 -0.62
N ARG A 184 7.09 -12.69 -1.06
CA ARG A 184 7.97 -11.51 -1.09
C ARG A 184 8.56 -11.35 -2.47
N ASP A 185 8.35 -10.18 -3.06
CA ASP A 185 9.00 -9.79 -4.31
C ASP A 185 10.51 -9.57 -4.06
N PRO A 186 11.42 -10.25 -4.77
CA PRO A 186 12.87 -10.02 -4.64
C PRO A 186 13.30 -8.58 -4.96
N GLU A 187 12.49 -7.85 -5.72
CA GLU A 187 12.75 -6.47 -6.14
C GLU A 187 12.05 -5.44 -5.24
N ALA A 188 11.33 -5.88 -4.20
CA ALA A 188 10.68 -5.00 -3.25
C ALA A 188 10.94 -5.38 -1.79
N ARG A 189 10.88 -4.37 -0.93
CA ARG A 189 10.95 -4.50 0.51
C ARG A 189 9.64 -3.97 1.11
N SER A 190 8.71 -4.88 1.35
CA SER A 190 7.46 -4.59 2.07
C SER A 190 7.73 -4.11 3.50
N ALA A 191 6.94 -3.16 3.96
CA ALA A 191 6.97 -2.70 5.34
C ALA A 191 6.34 -3.68 6.37
N PHE A 192 5.77 -4.80 5.90
CA PHE A 192 5.07 -5.81 6.74
C PHE A 192 4.04 -5.20 7.68
N HIS A 193 3.19 -4.32 7.13
CA HIS A 193 2.01 -3.84 7.86
C HIS A 193 1.14 -5.00 8.36
N LEU A 194 0.97 -6.02 7.52
CA LEU A 194 0.28 -7.27 7.84
C LEU A 194 1.21 -8.47 7.61
N TYR A 195 0.99 -9.52 8.41
CA TYR A 195 1.54 -10.85 8.16
C TYR A 195 0.37 -11.83 7.97
N VAL A 196 -0.06 -11.97 6.71
CA VAL A 196 -1.23 -12.80 6.34
C VAL A 196 -0.76 -14.18 5.90
N VAL A 197 -1.16 -15.21 6.64
CA VAL A 197 -0.98 -16.59 6.22
C VAL A 197 -2.23 -17.08 5.49
N ARG A 198 -2.05 -18.05 4.58
CA ARG A 198 -3.16 -18.76 3.93
C ARG A 198 -3.20 -20.19 4.43
N LEU A 199 -4.32 -20.61 5.00
CA LEU A 199 -4.51 -21.97 5.50
C LEU A 199 -4.70 -22.94 4.32
N ASP A 200 -3.93 -24.01 4.30
CA ASP A 200 -4.16 -25.16 3.43
C ASP A 200 -5.12 -26.12 4.15
N GLU A 201 -6.43 -25.92 3.95
CA GLU A 201 -7.45 -26.72 4.64
C GLU A 201 -7.32 -28.22 4.35
N ALA A 202 -6.92 -28.58 3.13
CA ALA A 202 -6.73 -29.97 2.72
C ALA A 202 -5.62 -30.64 3.52
N ARG A 203 -4.50 -29.94 3.74
CA ARG A 203 -3.40 -30.45 4.57
C ARG A 203 -3.69 -30.33 6.07
N ALA A 204 -4.46 -29.33 6.49
CA ALA A 204 -4.80 -29.12 7.90
C ALA A 204 -5.90 -30.06 8.41
N GLY A 205 -6.78 -30.56 7.54
CA GLY A 205 -7.98 -31.30 7.97
C GLY A 205 -8.95 -30.44 8.80
N ARG A 206 -8.82 -29.12 8.75
CA ARG A 206 -9.58 -28.14 9.54
C ARG A 206 -9.93 -26.95 8.64
N SER A 207 -11.13 -26.39 8.87
CA SER A 207 -11.54 -25.17 8.16
C SER A 207 -10.87 -23.93 8.74
N ARG A 208 -10.70 -22.89 7.92
CA ARG A 208 -10.20 -21.58 8.32
C ARG A 208 -11.03 -20.98 9.44
N ARG A 209 -12.35 -21.19 9.43
CA ARG A 209 -13.25 -20.75 10.50
C ARG A 209 -12.87 -21.38 11.84
N ALA A 210 -12.71 -22.70 11.89
CA ALA A 210 -12.39 -23.42 13.12
C ALA A 210 -11.05 -22.96 13.71
N VAL A 211 -10.02 -22.81 12.86
CA VAL A 211 -8.71 -22.32 13.27
C VAL A 211 -8.80 -20.87 13.79
N PHE A 212 -9.50 -19.99 13.05
CA PHE A 212 -9.68 -18.59 13.44
C PHE A 212 -10.39 -18.44 14.79
N GLU A 213 -11.48 -19.18 15.00
CA GLU A 213 -12.24 -19.17 16.25
C GLU A 213 -11.42 -19.70 17.42
N ALA A 214 -10.66 -20.79 17.23
CA ALA A 214 -9.78 -21.34 18.26
C ALA A 214 -8.69 -20.34 18.70
N LEU A 215 -8.08 -19.61 17.75
CA LEU A 215 -7.13 -18.54 18.04
C LEU A 215 -7.78 -17.43 18.87
N ARG A 216 -8.98 -16.97 18.46
CA ARG A 216 -9.72 -15.91 19.16
C ARG A 216 -10.15 -16.33 20.57
N GLN A 217 -10.66 -17.55 20.75
CA GLN A 217 -11.07 -18.09 22.05
C GLN A 217 -9.91 -18.17 23.05
N ARG A 218 -8.68 -18.35 22.56
CA ARG A 218 -7.46 -18.36 23.38
C ARG A 218 -6.83 -16.96 23.53
N GLY A 219 -7.53 -15.90 23.10
CA GLY A 219 -7.11 -14.52 23.26
C GLY A 219 -6.05 -14.05 22.26
N ILE A 220 -5.94 -14.70 21.10
CA ILE A 220 -5.08 -14.23 20.00
C ILE A 220 -5.89 -13.37 19.04
N GLY A 221 -5.53 -12.09 18.92
CA GLY A 221 -6.20 -11.12 18.05
C GLY A 221 -5.87 -11.30 16.56
N VAL A 222 -6.39 -12.34 15.93
CA VAL A 222 -6.27 -12.56 14.47
C VAL A 222 -7.36 -11.84 13.67
N ASN A 223 -7.08 -11.47 12.42
CA ASN A 223 -8.08 -10.82 11.56
C ASN A 223 -8.11 -11.43 10.15
N VAL A 224 -9.03 -10.99 9.29
CA VAL A 224 -9.08 -11.33 7.87
C VAL A 224 -8.97 -10.03 7.07
N HIS A 225 -8.00 -9.99 6.15
CA HIS A 225 -7.78 -8.86 5.26
C HIS A 225 -7.68 -9.43 3.84
N TYR A 226 -8.71 -9.37 2.99
CA TYR A 226 -10.02 -8.74 3.18
C TYR A 226 -11.15 -9.63 2.65
N LEU A 227 -12.39 -9.28 2.97
CA LEU A 227 -13.55 -9.82 2.28
C LEU A 227 -13.51 -9.31 0.82
N PRO A 228 -13.86 -10.13 -0.18
CA PRO A 228 -13.91 -9.67 -1.56
C PRO A 228 -15.04 -8.65 -1.73
N VAL A 229 -14.73 -7.50 -2.34
CA VAL A 229 -15.66 -6.37 -2.44
C VAL A 229 -16.93 -6.74 -3.20
N HIS A 230 -16.81 -7.51 -4.29
CA HIS A 230 -17.94 -7.95 -5.11
C HIS A 230 -18.95 -8.86 -4.38
N THR A 231 -18.58 -9.38 -3.20
CA THR A 231 -19.49 -10.18 -2.35
C THR A 231 -20.25 -9.35 -1.31
N GLN A 232 -19.96 -8.05 -1.21
CA GLN A 232 -20.65 -7.16 -0.28
C GLN A 232 -22.04 -6.78 -0.81
N PRO A 233 -23.06 -6.60 0.07
CA PRO A 233 -24.43 -6.34 -0.37
C PRO A 233 -24.59 -5.12 -1.28
N TYR A 234 -23.81 -4.06 -1.04
CA TYR A 234 -23.87 -2.84 -1.85
C TYR A 234 -23.40 -3.10 -3.28
N ASP A 235 -22.25 -3.76 -3.44
CA ASP A 235 -21.69 -4.13 -4.73
C ASP A 235 -22.55 -5.16 -5.47
N GLN A 236 -23.20 -6.08 -4.74
CA GLN A 236 -24.16 -7.01 -5.31
C GLN A 236 -25.40 -6.31 -5.88
N ALA A 237 -25.87 -5.25 -5.22
CA ALA A 237 -26.97 -4.43 -5.73
C ALA A 237 -26.57 -3.66 -7.01
N LEU A 238 -25.28 -3.48 -7.27
CA LEU A 238 -24.74 -2.92 -8.52
C LEU A 238 -24.56 -3.97 -9.63
N GLY A 239 -24.89 -5.24 -9.37
CA GLY A 239 -24.87 -6.32 -10.35
C GLY A 239 -23.63 -7.21 -10.31
N LEU A 240 -22.75 -7.04 -9.31
CA LEU A 240 -21.63 -7.96 -9.08
C LEU A 240 -22.12 -9.22 -8.35
N ALA A 241 -21.53 -10.38 -8.63
CA ALA A 241 -21.98 -11.66 -8.09
C ALA A 241 -20.83 -12.49 -7.54
N GLY A 242 -21.13 -13.37 -6.58
CA GLY A 242 -20.20 -14.42 -6.17
C GLY A 242 -19.84 -15.29 -7.37
N GLY A 243 -18.55 -15.60 -7.51
CA GLY A 243 -17.96 -16.28 -8.65
C GLY A 243 -17.31 -15.36 -9.68
N ASP A 244 -17.54 -14.04 -9.63
CA ASP A 244 -16.95 -13.09 -10.58
C ASP A 244 -15.43 -12.97 -10.43
N ASP A 245 -14.91 -13.09 -9.20
CA ASP A 245 -13.48 -13.15 -8.89
C ASP A 245 -13.18 -14.36 -7.99
N PRO A 246 -12.98 -15.55 -8.58
CA PRO A 246 -12.76 -16.79 -7.82
C PRO A 246 -11.43 -16.79 -7.06
N GLU A 247 -10.46 -16.00 -7.49
CA GLU A 247 -9.14 -15.92 -6.85
C GLU A 247 -9.18 -15.07 -5.58
N ALA A 248 -9.90 -13.95 -5.61
CA ALA A 248 -10.18 -13.14 -4.41
C ALA A 248 -10.99 -13.95 -3.39
N GLU A 249 -11.99 -14.71 -3.84
CA GLU A 249 -12.79 -15.57 -2.96
C GLU A 249 -11.97 -16.70 -2.34
N ARG A 250 -11.13 -17.38 -3.13
CA ARG A 250 -10.21 -18.40 -2.62
C ARG A 250 -9.27 -17.83 -1.58
N TYR A 251 -8.65 -16.68 -1.85
CA TYR A 251 -7.80 -16.00 -0.88
C TYR A 251 -8.54 -15.70 0.43
N TYR A 252 -9.77 -15.17 0.35
CA TYR A 252 -10.60 -14.90 1.53
C TYR A 252 -10.94 -16.15 2.33
N GLN A 253 -11.19 -17.29 1.68
CA GLN A 253 -11.46 -18.54 2.36
C GLN A 253 -10.27 -18.99 3.21
N GLU A 254 -9.04 -18.76 2.74
CA GLU A 254 -7.81 -19.26 3.36
C GLU A 254 -7.15 -18.26 4.32
N ALA A 255 -7.36 -16.95 4.15
CA ALA A 255 -6.57 -15.91 4.80
C ALA A 255 -6.80 -15.80 6.33
N ILE A 256 -5.70 -15.79 7.08
CA ILE A 256 -5.65 -15.43 8.50
C ILE A 256 -4.49 -14.45 8.72
N SER A 257 -4.79 -13.26 9.21
CA SER A 257 -3.79 -12.26 9.59
C SER A 257 -3.33 -12.50 11.02
N LEU A 258 -2.08 -12.92 11.16
CA LEU A 258 -1.42 -13.02 12.46
C LEU A 258 -0.99 -11.63 12.91
N PRO A 259 -0.84 -11.37 14.22
CA PRO A 259 -0.35 -10.08 14.70
C PRO A 259 1.15 -9.93 14.43
N PRO A 260 1.54 -8.85 13.71
CA PRO A 260 2.82 -8.19 13.95
C PRO A 260 2.56 -6.75 14.41
N TYR A 261 3.02 -6.40 15.61
CA TYR A 261 3.09 -5.02 16.08
C TYR A 261 4.46 -4.76 16.73
N PRO A 262 4.99 -3.53 16.68
CA PRO A 262 6.40 -3.27 17.03
C PRO A 262 6.79 -3.70 18.45
N THR A 263 5.89 -3.58 19.41
CA THR A 263 6.13 -3.94 20.83
C THR A 263 5.91 -5.42 21.14
N MET A 264 5.62 -6.26 20.14
CA MET A 264 5.41 -7.69 20.33
C MET A 264 6.71 -8.37 20.75
N SER A 265 6.67 -9.04 21.90
CA SER A 265 7.77 -9.86 22.43
C SER A 265 7.84 -11.22 21.75
N GLU A 266 9.01 -11.86 21.84
CA GLU A 266 9.19 -13.23 21.33
C GLU A 266 8.26 -14.22 22.03
N ALA A 267 8.09 -14.11 23.35
CA ALA A 267 7.17 -14.96 24.12
C ALA A 267 5.71 -14.82 23.65
N GLN A 268 5.26 -13.60 23.30
CA GLN A 268 3.94 -13.41 22.70
C GLN A 268 3.84 -14.06 21.32
N GLN A 269 4.91 -14.00 20.51
CA GLN A 269 4.95 -14.67 19.21
C GLN A 269 4.93 -16.18 19.32
N ASP A 270 5.68 -16.74 20.27
CA ASP A 270 5.67 -18.17 20.58
C ASP A 270 4.28 -18.61 21.01
N ARG A 271 3.60 -17.81 21.85
CA ARG A 271 2.20 -18.07 22.22
C ARG A 271 1.27 -18.11 21.01
N VAL A 272 1.41 -17.19 20.06
CA VAL A 272 0.61 -17.21 18.80
C VAL A 272 0.84 -18.51 18.05
N VAL A 273 2.11 -18.91 17.87
CA VAL A 273 2.46 -20.11 17.10
C VAL A 273 2.03 -21.39 17.81
N THR A 274 2.21 -21.51 19.12
CA THR A 274 1.74 -22.67 19.90
C THR A 274 0.23 -22.82 19.77
N VAL A 275 -0.53 -21.74 19.98
CA VAL A 275 -1.99 -21.75 19.87
C VAL A 275 -2.44 -22.10 18.44
N LEU A 276 -1.71 -21.63 17.42
CA LEU A 276 -1.95 -22.01 16.03
C LEU A 276 -1.70 -23.51 15.80
N ARG A 277 -0.57 -24.05 16.26
CA ARG A 277 -0.25 -25.49 16.16
C ARG A 277 -1.33 -26.36 16.82
N ASP A 278 -1.75 -25.99 18.03
CA ASP A 278 -2.80 -26.69 18.75
C ASP A 278 -4.18 -26.59 18.06
N ALA A 279 -4.42 -25.54 17.27
CA ALA A 279 -5.65 -25.39 16.49
C ALA A 279 -5.62 -26.17 15.16
N LEU A 280 -4.42 -26.57 14.72
CA LEU A 280 -4.19 -27.36 13.50
C LEU A 280 -4.08 -28.86 13.79
N ALA A 281 -3.89 -29.25 15.06
CA ALA A 281 -3.97 -30.64 15.53
C ALA A 281 -5.44 -31.12 15.63
#